data_AF-A0A8J8F2B3-F1
#
_entry.id   AF-A0A8J8F2B3-F1
#
_cell.length_a   1.000
_cell.length_b   1.000
_cell.length_c   1.000
_cell.angle_alpha   90.00
_cell.angle_beta   90.00
_cell.angle_gamma   90.00
#
_symmetry.space_group_name_H-M   'P 1'
#
loop_
_entity.id
_entity.type
_entity.pdbx_description
1 polymer ?
#
loop_
_entity_poly.entity_id
_entity_poly.type
_entity_poly.pdbx_seq_one_letter_code
_entity_poly.pdbx_strand_id
1 'polypeptide(L)'
;MADDEQETEDAPTEADAPQDLEDISGVGASKADALRDAGFETIDDVKQADQDDLAEADGVGNALAARIKADVGDLEVTEETEAEIEDEGVEEEEEPDEDVETELQPRGLTEKTPELSEEEQRLLTRRKQAGKPQFNRQDYHKKKRTPESWRRPRGQLSKQRQGIKGKGPKVQAGYRTPEAVRGKHPSGFEEVYVENTDDLEGVDGDREAVRIASSVGARKRERIEEQAEDSGVRVLNPTYEEVEVESDD
;
A
#
# COMPACT_ATOMS: atom_id res chain seq x y z
N MET A 1 11.63 0.50 -59.40
CA MET A 1 10.44 -0.01 -60.11
C MET A 1 9.91 -1.16 -59.27
N ALA A 2 8.81 -1.09 -58.58
CA ALA A 2 7.69 -0.14 -58.48
C ALA A 2 7.41 0.08 -56.98
N ASP A 3 7.12 1.29 -56.50
CA ASP A 3 5.79 1.93 -56.49
C ASP A 3 4.72 0.96 -55.98
N ASP A 4 4.36 1.10 -54.70
CA ASP A 4 3.20 0.47 -54.09
C ASP A 4 2.28 1.61 -53.62
N GLU A 5 1.07 1.56 -54.15
CA GLU A 5 0.14 2.66 -54.36
C GLU A 5 -0.71 2.94 -53.11
N GLN A 6 -1.14 4.20 -53.00
CA GLN A 6 -2.06 4.69 -51.97
C GLN A 6 -3.48 4.14 -52.22
N GLU A 7 -4.07 3.48 -51.22
CA GLU A 7 -5.53 3.23 -51.17
C GLU A 7 -6.23 4.48 -50.62
N THR A 8 -6.98 5.13 -51.49
CA THR A 8 -7.95 6.19 -51.18
C THR A 8 -9.28 5.53 -50.80
N GLU A 9 -9.71 5.68 -49.55
CA GLU A 9 -11.06 5.29 -49.12
C GLU A 9 -12.12 6.33 -49.52
N ASP A 10 -13.27 5.80 -49.93
CA ASP A 10 -14.46 6.44 -50.50
C ASP A 10 -15.03 7.61 -49.68
N ALA A 11 -15.38 8.69 -50.37
CA ALA A 11 -16.21 9.77 -49.82
C ALA A 11 -17.70 9.36 -49.84
N PRO A 12 -18.46 9.55 -48.75
CA PRO A 12 -19.89 9.22 -48.73
C PRO A 12 -20.71 10.18 -49.62
N THR A 13 -21.65 9.60 -50.36
CA THR A 13 -22.57 10.28 -51.30
C THR A 13 -23.73 10.94 -50.52
N GLU A 14 -24.19 12.13 -50.91
CA GLU A 14 -25.27 12.97 -50.29
C GLU A 14 -26.70 12.35 -50.26
N ALA A 15 -26.86 11.04 -50.07
CA ALA A 15 -28.16 10.37 -50.06
C ALA A 15 -28.60 9.84 -48.67
N ASP A 16 -27.84 10.15 -47.61
CA ASP A 16 -28.05 9.60 -46.25
C ASP A 16 -28.33 10.69 -45.19
N ALA A 17 -28.79 11.87 -45.62
CA ALA A 17 -29.22 12.92 -44.70
C ALA A 17 -30.69 12.67 -44.26
N PRO A 18 -31.02 12.75 -42.95
CA PRO A 18 -32.40 12.63 -42.49
C PRO A 18 -33.27 13.71 -43.15
N GLN A 19 -34.52 13.36 -43.50
CA GLN A 19 -35.48 14.30 -44.11
C GLN A 19 -36.54 14.76 -43.11
N ASP A 20 -36.88 13.90 -42.14
CA ASP A 20 -37.76 14.22 -41.02
C ASP A 20 -37.05 14.07 -39.67
N LEU A 21 -37.53 14.77 -38.63
CA LEU A 21 -36.95 14.72 -37.28
C LEU A 21 -36.94 13.30 -36.67
N GLU A 22 -37.85 12.44 -37.12
CA GLU A 22 -37.95 11.04 -36.67
C GLU A 22 -36.93 10.11 -37.34
N ASP A 23 -36.28 10.57 -38.42
CA ASP A 23 -35.20 9.83 -39.08
C ASP A 23 -33.87 9.98 -38.32
N ILE A 24 -33.79 10.95 -37.41
CA ILE A 24 -32.59 11.22 -36.62
C ILE A 24 -32.38 10.08 -35.60
N SER A 25 -31.16 9.56 -35.57
CA SER A 25 -30.78 8.43 -34.72
C SER A 25 -31.09 8.69 -33.24
N GLY A 26 -32.08 7.97 -32.69
CA GLY A 26 -32.48 8.06 -31.29
C GLY A 26 -33.62 9.04 -30.98
N VAL A 27 -34.15 9.72 -32.00
CA VAL A 27 -35.36 10.55 -31.94
C VAL A 27 -36.55 9.74 -32.44
N GLY A 28 -37.38 9.23 -31.52
CA GLY A 28 -38.67 8.64 -31.87
C GLY A 28 -39.78 9.69 -31.87
N ALA A 29 -40.99 9.33 -32.34
CA ALA A 29 -42.15 10.25 -32.43
C ALA A 29 -42.36 11.14 -31.19
N SER A 30 -42.29 10.59 -29.98
CA SER A 30 -42.47 11.38 -28.74
C SER A 30 -41.39 12.46 -28.52
N LYS A 31 -40.16 12.22 -28.98
CA LYS A 31 -39.07 13.18 -28.86
C LYS A 31 -39.08 14.16 -30.04
N ALA A 32 -39.50 13.72 -31.22
CA ALA A 32 -39.75 14.62 -32.34
C ALA A 32 -40.86 15.62 -32.00
N ASP A 33 -41.93 15.17 -31.31
CA ASP A 33 -42.97 16.05 -30.78
C ASP A 33 -42.41 17.02 -29.72
N ALA A 34 -41.54 16.56 -28.81
CA ALA A 34 -40.90 17.43 -27.82
C ALA A 34 -39.99 18.49 -28.47
N LEU A 35 -39.28 18.15 -29.55
CA LEU A 35 -38.48 19.10 -30.32
C LEU A 35 -39.37 20.12 -31.06
N ARG A 36 -40.50 19.69 -31.63
CA ARG A 36 -41.49 20.60 -32.23
C ARG A 36 -42.11 21.54 -31.20
N ASP A 37 -42.46 21.02 -30.02
CA ASP A 37 -42.99 21.82 -28.90
C ASP A 37 -41.95 22.84 -28.38
N ALA A 38 -40.66 22.51 -28.46
CA ALA A 38 -39.54 23.42 -28.18
C ALA A 38 -39.26 24.43 -29.32
N GLY A 39 -39.95 24.32 -30.46
CA GLY A 39 -39.84 25.25 -31.59
C GLY A 39 -38.92 24.80 -32.72
N PHE A 40 -38.36 23.59 -32.65
CA PHE A 40 -37.54 22.98 -33.71
C PHE A 40 -38.43 22.10 -34.59
N GLU A 41 -39.14 22.71 -35.53
CA GLU A 41 -40.12 22.01 -36.37
C GLU A 41 -39.47 21.29 -37.57
N THR A 42 -38.30 21.75 -38.01
CA THR A 42 -37.58 21.22 -39.17
C THR A 42 -36.14 20.84 -38.84
N ILE A 43 -35.52 20.02 -39.70
CA ILE A 43 -34.11 19.63 -39.55
C ILE A 43 -33.18 20.84 -39.66
N ASP A 44 -33.54 21.84 -40.48
CA ASP A 44 -32.76 23.07 -40.59
C ASP A 44 -32.82 23.92 -39.31
N ASP A 45 -33.89 23.81 -38.52
CA ASP A 45 -33.97 24.45 -37.20
C ASP A 45 -33.05 23.74 -36.20
N VAL A 46 -33.01 22.40 -36.24
CA VAL A 46 -32.11 21.60 -35.40
C VAL A 46 -30.63 21.81 -35.78
N LYS A 47 -30.33 22.07 -37.07
CA LYS A 47 -28.98 22.46 -37.52
C LYS A 47 -28.52 23.77 -36.90
N GLN A 48 -29.40 24.78 -36.92
CA GLN A 48 -29.09 26.14 -36.46
C GLN A 48 -29.14 26.28 -34.94
N ALA A 49 -29.81 25.37 -34.23
CA ALA A 49 -29.90 25.37 -32.78
C ALA A 49 -28.59 24.96 -32.12
N ASP A 50 -28.27 25.57 -30.98
CA ASP A 50 -27.14 25.16 -30.15
C ASP A 50 -27.44 23.84 -29.43
N GLN A 51 -26.37 23.11 -29.05
CA GLN A 51 -26.53 21.82 -28.37
C GLN A 51 -27.32 21.97 -27.06
N ASP A 52 -27.14 23.08 -26.36
CA ASP A 52 -27.81 23.34 -25.09
C ASP A 52 -29.30 23.61 -25.29
N ASP A 53 -29.67 24.38 -26.31
CA ASP A 53 -31.07 24.63 -26.67
C ASP A 53 -31.81 23.33 -27.02
N LEU A 54 -31.13 22.42 -27.72
CA LEU A 54 -31.68 21.08 -28.02
C LEU A 54 -31.79 20.22 -26.76
N ALA A 55 -30.88 20.39 -25.79
CA ALA A 55 -30.88 19.62 -24.56
C ALA A 55 -32.02 20.02 -23.61
N GLU A 56 -32.48 21.28 -23.69
CA GLU A 56 -33.63 21.79 -22.92
C GLU A 56 -34.97 21.14 -23.33
N ALA A 57 -35.07 20.59 -24.54
CA ALA A 57 -36.26 19.88 -24.97
C ALA A 57 -36.52 18.64 -24.11
N ASP A 58 -37.78 18.47 -23.70
CA ASP A 58 -38.21 17.41 -22.79
C ASP A 58 -37.79 16.01 -23.28
N GLY A 59 -36.81 15.41 -22.59
CA GLY A 59 -36.31 14.06 -22.87
C GLY A 59 -35.21 13.96 -23.92
N VAL A 60 -34.64 15.09 -24.37
CA VAL A 60 -33.47 15.13 -25.25
C VAL A 60 -32.18 15.16 -24.42
N GLY A 61 -31.92 16.17 -23.60
CA GLY A 61 -30.74 16.21 -22.73
C GLY A 61 -29.39 16.17 -23.46
N ASN A 62 -28.30 16.55 -22.76
CA ASN A 62 -27.00 16.85 -23.40
C ASN A 62 -26.45 15.69 -24.24
N ALA A 63 -26.61 14.44 -23.78
CA ALA A 63 -26.08 13.27 -24.47
C ALA A 63 -26.84 12.90 -25.76
N LEU A 64 -28.14 13.19 -25.85
CA LEU A 64 -28.89 12.98 -27.10
C LEU A 64 -28.77 14.19 -28.02
N ALA A 65 -28.76 15.41 -27.47
CA ALA A 65 -28.54 16.64 -28.22
C ALA A 65 -27.22 16.59 -29.01
N ALA A 66 -26.13 16.16 -28.37
CA ALA A 66 -24.85 15.95 -29.04
C ALA A 66 -24.92 14.91 -30.18
N ARG A 67 -25.72 13.85 -30.02
CA ARG A 67 -25.92 12.83 -31.07
C ARG A 67 -26.78 13.33 -32.21
N ILE A 68 -27.85 14.06 -31.91
CA ILE A 68 -28.71 14.70 -32.90
C ILE A 68 -27.88 15.66 -33.75
N LYS A 69 -27.08 16.52 -33.11
CA LYS A 69 -26.24 17.49 -33.79
C LYS A 69 -25.15 16.82 -34.66
N ALA A 70 -24.59 15.71 -34.19
CA ALA A 70 -23.66 14.88 -34.97
C ALA A 70 -24.31 14.20 -36.19
N ASP A 71 -25.54 13.71 -36.04
CA ASP A 71 -26.28 13.01 -37.11
C ASP A 71 -26.80 13.97 -38.19
N VAL A 72 -27.15 15.19 -37.77
CA VAL A 72 -27.62 16.27 -38.64
C VAL A 72 -26.44 17.05 -39.28
N GLY A 73 -25.21 16.77 -38.86
CA GLY A 73 -23.97 17.12 -39.55
C GLY A 73 -23.35 18.47 -39.20
N ASP A 74 -23.72 19.08 -38.08
CA ASP A 74 -23.22 20.40 -37.66
C ASP A 74 -22.40 20.31 -36.37
N LEU A 75 -21.08 20.20 -36.51
CA LEU A 75 -20.13 20.24 -35.40
C LEU A 75 -19.56 21.66 -35.28
N GLU A 76 -20.37 22.62 -34.86
CA GLU A 76 -19.86 23.89 -34.34
C GLU A 76 -19.49 23.69 -32.86
N VAL A 77 -18.21 23.41 -32.61
CA VAL A 77 -17.62 23.40 -31.26
C VAL A 77 -17.47 24.85 -30.82
N THR A 78 -18.46 25.38 -30.11
CA THR A 78 -18.31 26.63 -29.36
C THR A 78 -17.63 26.31 -28.03
N GLU A 79 -16.35 26.68 -27.95
CA GLU A 79 -15.54 26.63 -26.73
C GLU A 79 -15.96 27.75 -25.78
N GLU A 80 -17.14 27.68 -25.15
CA GLU A 80 -17.47 28.52 -23.99
C GLU A 80 -18.76 28.05 -23.31
N THR A 81 -18.63 27.15 -22.34
CA THR A 81 -19.61 27.01 -21.27
C THR A 81 -18.85 26.85 -19.96
N GLU A 82 -18.57 27.98 -19.33
CA GLU A 82 -18.14 28.06 -17.94
C GLU A 82 -19.28 27.54 -17.06
N ALA A 83 -19.13 26.31 -16.55
CA ALA A 83 -19.94 25.84 -15.44
C ALA A 83 -19.33 26.39 -14.15
N GLU A 84 -19.99 27.35 -13.51
CA GLU A 84 -19.73 27.71 -12.12
C GLU A 84 -20.03 26.48 -11.23
N ILE A 85 -18.98 25.74 -10.89
CA ILE A 85 -18.96 24.79 -9.79
C ILE A 85 -18.21 25.49 -8.65
N GLU A 86 -18.91 25.76 -7.55
CA GLU A 86 -18.30 26.02 -6.25
C GLU A 86 -17.52 24.75 -5.84
N ASP A 87 -16.29 24.59 -6.32
CA ASP A 87 -15.31 23.63 -5.80
C ASP A 87 -14.32 24.40 -4.92
N GLU A 88 -14.53 24.30 -3.61
CA GLU A 88 -13.55 24.68 -2.60
C GLU A 88 -12.46 23.58 -2.60
N GLY A 89 -11.63 23.59 -3.64
CA GLY A 89 -10.58 22.61 -3.89
C GLY A 89 -9.45 23.29 -4.64
N VAL A 90 -8.45 23.74 -3.88
CA VAL A 90 -7.19 24.26 -4.43
C VAL A 90 -6.56 23.12 -5.23
N GLU A 91 -6.63 23.17 -6.57
CA GLU A 91 -5.72 22.40 -7.42
C GLU A 91 -4.38 23.15 -7.44
N GLU A 92 -3.52 22.79 -6.48
CA GLU A 92 -2.08 23.02 -6.59
C GLU A 92 -1.60 22.23 -7.81
N GLU A 93 -1.14 22.94 -8.84
CA GLU A 93 -0.33 22.37 -9.91
C GLU A 93 0.96 21.82 -9.26
N GLU A 94 0.98 20.52 -8.95
CA GLU A 94 2.21 19.80 -8.59
C GLU A 94 3.15 19.82 -9.80
N GLU A 95 4.23 20.61 -9.70
CA GLU A 95 5.40 20.50 -10.58
C GLU A 95 5.86 19.03 -10.63
N PRO A 96 6.34 18.52 -11.77
CA PRO A 96 6.81 17.14 -11.87
C PRO A 96 7.96 16.94 -10.88
N ASP A 97 7.76 16.06 -9.90
CA ASP A 97 8.78 15.62 -8.95
C ASP A 97 10.09 15.38 -9.71
N GLU A 98 11.09 16.21 -9.42
CA GLU A 98 12.47 15.90 -9.79
C GLU A 98 12.77 14.49 -9.26
N ASP A 99 13.42 13.63 -10.04
CA ASP A 99 13.79 12.26 -9.60
C ASP A 99 14.78 12.34 -8.41
N VAL A 100 14.30 12.69 -7.21
CA VAL A 100 15.07 12.71 -5.97
C VAL A 100 15.28 11.28 -5.51
N GLU A 101 16.54 10.92 -5.28
CA GLU A 101 16.90 9.59 -4.78
C GLU A 101 16.36 9.41 -3.36
N THR A 102 15.39 8.52 -3.18
CA THR A 102 14.81 8.19 -1.86
C THR A 102 15.40 6.89 -1.31
N GLU A 103 15.63 6.84 0.01
CA GLU A 103 16.08 5.62 0.70
C GLU A 103 15.19 5.29 1.91
N LEU A 104 15.06 3.99 2.23
CA LEU A 104 14.30 3.51 3.38
C LEU A 104 15.12 3.62 4.67
N GLN A 105 14.76 4.54 5.55
CA GLN A 105 15.38 4.72 6.86
C GLN A 105 14.46 4.24 8.01
N PRO A 106 15.02 3.61 9.07
CA PRO A 106 14.23 3.22 10.23
C PRO A 106 13.96 4.42 11.16
N ARG A 107 12.73 4.53 11.68
CA ARG A 107 12.40 5.52 12.71
C ARG A 107 13.14 5.27 14.03
N GLY A 108 13.45 6.35 14.75
CA GLY A 108 13.96 6.33 16.12
C GLY A 108 15.41 5.88 16.29
N LEU A 109 15.79 5.67 17.54
CA LEU A 109 17.18 5.46 17.98
C LEU A 109 17.71 4.04 17.73
N THR A 110 17.76 3.61 16.46
CA THR A 110 18.12 2.24 16.06
C THR A 110 19.56 1.86 16.45
N GLU A 111 20.50 2.80 16.47
CA GLU A 111 21.90 2.52 16.81
C GLU A 111 22.21 2.59 18.32
N LYS A 112 21.23 2.94 19.17
CA LYS A 112 21.43 3.03 20.62
C LYS A 112 21.87 1.68 21.20
N THR A 113 22.87 1.72 22.07
CA THR A 113 23.44 0.54 22.77
C THR A 113 23.27 0.74 24.28
N PRO A 114 22.98 -0.32 25.07
CA PRO A 114 22.73 -0.18 26.49
C PRO A 114 24.00 0.05 27.31
N GLU A 115 23.83 0.65 28.48
CA GLU A 115 24.85 0.73 29.51
C GLU A 115 24.86 -0.54 30.36
N LEU A 116 25.84 -1.42 30.12
CA LEU A 116 26.02 -2.68 30.85
C LEU A 116 27.25 -2.65 31.73
N SER A 117 27.19 -3.35 32.88
CA SER A 117 28.38 -3.59 33.69
C SER A 117 29.40 -4.49 32.95
N GLU A 118 30.68 -4.38 33.29
CA GLU A 118 31.75 -5.22 32.71
C GLU A 118 31.45 -6.72 32.86
N GLU A 119 30.88 -7.13 34.01
CA GLU A 119 30.50 -8.51 34.24
C GLU A 119 29.35 -8.96 33.33
N GLU A 120 28.31 -8.14 33.17
CA GLU A 120 27.21 -8.44 32.27
C GLU A 120 27.67 -8.51 30.81
N GLN A 121 28.50 -7.57 30.37
CA GLN A 121 29.06 -7.57 29.02
C GLN A 121 29.91 -8.84 28.77
N ARG A 122 30.73 -9.26 29.75
CA ARG A 122 31.47 -10.52 29.71
C ARG A 122 30.54 -11.73 29.61
N LEU A 123 29.49 -11.78 30.43
CA LEU A 123 28.53 -12.89 30.45
C LEU A 123 27.70 -12.94 29.16
N LEU A 124 27.33 -11.79 28.59
CA LEU A 124 26.61 -11.66 27.33
C LEU A 124 27.46 -12.20 26.17
N THR A 125 28.74 -11.83 26.14
CA THR A 125 29.71 -12.35 25.18
C THR A 125 29.88 -13.86 25.32
N ARG A 126 30.02 -14.36 26.55
CA ARG A 126 30.08 -15.82 26.83
C ARG A 126 28.84 -16.55 26.34
N ARG A 127 27.64 -15.98 26.54
CA ARG A 127 26.36 -16.53 26.06
C ARG A 127 26.36 -16.65 24.53
N LYS A 128 26.80 -15.61 23.82
CA LYS A 128 26.91 -15.59 22.35
C LYS A 128 27.90 -16.66 21.84
N GLN A 129 29.05 -16.80 22.49
CA GLN A 129 30.08 -17.77 22.11
C GLN A 129 29.69 -19.22 22.39
N ALA A 130 29.14 -19.51 23.58
CA ALA A 130 28.77 -20.87 23.96
C ALA A 130 27.56 -21.40 23.17
N GLY A 131 26.60 -20.51 22.88
CA GLY A 131 25.38 -20.86 22.19
C GLY A 131 24.55 -21.94 22.91
N LYS A 132 23.63 -22.55 22.18
CA LYS A 132 22.86 -23.70 22.66
C LYS A 132 22.59 -24.67 21.50
N PRO A 133 22.49 -25.98 21.77
CA PRO A 133 21.95 -26.92 20.79
C PRO A 133 20.54 -26.50 20.34
N GLN A 134 20.12 -26.93 19.15
CA GLN A 134 18.78 -26.63 18.63
C GLN A 134 17.65 -27.20 19.49
N PHE A 135 17.91 -28.30 20.23
CA PHE A 135 16.90 -29.01 21.02
C PHE A 135 15.65 -29.41 20.24
N ASN A 136 15.82 -29.88 19.00
CA ASN A 136 14.74 -30.45 18.22
C ASN A 136 14.37 -31.87 18.71
N ARG A 137 13.09 -32.25 18.55
CA ARG A 137 12.60 -33.59 18.88
C ARG A 137 13.40 -34.68 18.15
N GLN A 138 13.71 -35.80 18.82
CA GLN A 138 14.38 -36.92 18.14
C GLN A 138 13.65 -37.33 16.84
N ASP A 139 14.43 -37.62 15.79
CA ASP A 139 13.94 -38.12 14.51
C ASP A 139 12.92 -37.21 13.78
N TYR A 140 12.81 -35.92 14.14
CA TYR A 140 11.92 -34.95 13.46
C TYR A 140 12.19 -34.89 11.95
N HIS A 141 13.46 -34.81 11.56
CA HIS A 141 13.92 -34.78 10.17
C HIS A 141 13.59 -36.05 9.37
N LYS A 142 13.25 -37.17 10.03
CA LYS A 142 12.95 -38.44 9.34
C LYS A 142 11.49 -38.54 8.89
N LYS A 143 10.58 -37.79 9.51
CA LYS A 143 9.13 -37.92 9.28
C LYS A 143 8.45 -36.56 9.36
N LYS A 144 7.85 -36.11 8.24
CA LYS A 144 7.10 -34.84 8.14
C LYS A 144 6.03 -34.65 9.22
N ARG A 145 5.33 -35.73 9.63
CA ARG A 145 4.33 -35.70 10.71
C ARG A 145 4.91 -35.43 12.11
N THR A 146 6.23 -35.47 12.26
CA THR A 146 6.91 -35.26 13.55
C THR A 146 7.44 -33.84 13.60
N PRO A 147 6.84 -32.95 14.41
CA PRO A 147 7.28 -31.57 14.48
C PRO A 147 8.64 -31.44 15.17
N GLU A 148 9.30 -30.31 14.93
CA GLU A 148 10.60 -29.97 15.51
C GLU A 148 10.52 -29.73 17.03
N SER A 149 9.36 -29.26 17.50
CA SER A 149 9.06 -28.98 18.92
C SER A 149 9.52 -30.11 19.84
N TRP A 150 10.42 -29.79 20.77
CA TRP A 150 11.05 -30.73 21.69
C TRP A 150 10.02 -31.60 22.42
N ARG A 151 10.27 -32.91 22.45
CA ARG A 151 9.55 -33.86 23.31
C ARG A 151 10.56 -34.78 23.97
N ARG A 152 10.46 -34.98 25.28
CA ARG A 152 11.36 -35.87 26.03
C ARG A 152 11.31 -37.28 25.41
N PRO A 153 12.45 -37.86 24.98
CA PRO A 153 12.46 -39.20 24.41
C PRO A 153 12.11 -40.23 25.49
N ARG A 154 10.98 -40.93 25.33
CA ARG A 154 10.46 -41.88 26.32
C ARG A 154 10.80 -43.34 26.05
N GLY A 155 10.98 -43.72 24.78
CA GLY A 155 11.19 -45.12 24.38
C GLY A 155 12.42 -45.74 25.08
N GLN A 156 12.27 -46.95 25.61
CA GLN A 156 13.29 -47.61 26.42
C GLN A 156 14.62 -47.77 25.68
N LEU A 157 14.56 -48.09 24.38
CA LEU A 157 15.71 -48.28 23.50
C LEU A 157 16.12 -47.02 22.71
N SER A 158 15.50 -45.86 22.99
CA SER A 158 15.84 -44.60 22.30
C SER A 158 17.31 -44.26 22.53
N LYS A 159 18.02 -44.05 21.42
CA LYS A 159 19.45 -43.74 21.42
C LYS A 159 19.74 -42.34 21.99
N GLN A 160 18.83 -41.38 21.75
CA GLN A 160 18.91 -40.06 22.37
C GLN A 160 18.64 -40.13 23.88
N ARG A 161 17.65 -40.93 24.33
CA ARG A 161 17.37 -41.14 25.77
C ARG A 161 18.58 -41.75 26.49
N GLN A 162 19.23 -42.73 25.87
CA GLN A 162 20.44 -43.39 26.37
C GLN A 162 21.69 -42.49 26.33
N GLY A 163 21.63 -41.30 25.69
CA GLY A 163 22.75 -40.37 25.63
C GLY A 163 23.85 -40.76 24.64
N ILE A 164 23.52 -41.53 23.59
CA ILE A 164 24.50 -41.93 22.59
C ILE A 164 24.94 -40.69 21.78
N LYS A 165 26.26 -40.47 21.72
CA LYS A 165 26.88 -39.36 20.98
C LYS A 165 26.40 -39.37 19.52
N GLY A 166 26.06 -38.19 18.99
CA GLY A 166 25.55 -38.03 17.63
C GLY A 166 24.02 -38.10 17.49
N LYS A 167 23.26 -38.43 18.54
CA LYS A 167 21.78 -38.40 18.51
C LYS A 167 21.16 -37.11 19.04
N GLY A 168 22.00 -36.10 19.27
CA GLY A 168 21.60 -34.82 19.85
C GLY A 168 21.52 -34.86 21.39
N PRO A 169 21.78 -33.73 22.05
CA PRO A 169 21.69 -33.64 23.50
C PRO A 169 20.23 -33.67 23.97
N LYS A 170 20.03 -34.15 25.21
CA LYS A 170 18.74 -34.04 25.90
C LYS A 170 18.69 -32.74 26.70
N VAL A 171 17.52 -32.09 26.75
CA VAL A 171 17.33 -30.90 27.59
C VAL A 171 17.66 -31.22 29.05
N GLN A 172 18.54 -30.40 29.64
CA GLN A 172 19.02 -30.49 31.02
C GLN A 172 19.25 -29.09 31.58
N ALA A 173 19.21 -28.94 32.91
CA ALA A 173 19.41 -27.64 33.58
C ALA A 173 20.79 -27.03 33.31
N GLY A 174 21.82 -27.85 33.06
CA GLY A 174 23.17 -27.37 32.74
C GLY A 174 23.30 -26.60 31.42
N TYR A 175 22.28 -26.62 30.55
CA TYR A 175 22.24 -25.82 29.32
C TYR A 175 21.64 -24.42 29.53
N ARG A 176 21.28 -24.05 30.77
CA ARG A 176 20.78 -22.70 31.06
C ARG A 176 21.89 -21.67 30.84
N THR A 177 21.50 -20.53 30.29
CA THR A 177 22.37 -19.36 30.20
C THR A 177 22.57 -18.72 31.58
N PRO A 178 23.66 -17.96 31.78
CA PRO A 178 23.89 -17.23 33.03
C PRO A 178 22.69 -16.35 33.38
N GLU A 179 22.37 -16.26 34.67
CA GLU A 179 21.16 -15.60 35.16
C GLU A 179 21.11 -14.12 34.82
N ALA A 180 22.18 -13.38 35.07
CA ALA A 180 22.30 -11.94 34.82
C ALA A 180 22.06 -11.53 33.35
N VAL A 181 22.22 -12.42 32.37
CA VAL A 181 22.04 -12.12 30.94
C VAL A 181 21.00 -13.03 30.27
N ARG A 182 20.23 -13.77 31.06
CA ARG A 182 19.18 -14.65 30.54
C ARG A 182 18.00 -13.79 30.08
N GLY A 183 17.59 -13.92 28.83
CA GLY A 183 16.45 -13.18 28.28
C GLY A 183 16.82 -11.86 27.60
N LYS A 184 17.97 -11.24 27.91
CA LYS A 184 18.43 -10.01 27.24
C LYS A 184 18.54 -10.16 25.71
N HIS A 185 18.19 -9.12 24.96
CA HIS A 185 18.38 -9.04 23.51
C HIS A 185 19.86 -9.26 23.14
N PRO A 186 20.20 -9.70 21.92
CA PRO A 186 21.61 -9.81 21.50
C PRO A 186 22.41 -8.51 21.61
N SER A 187 21.79 -7.34 21.51
CA SER A 187 22.42 -6.05 21.78
C SER A 187 22.68 -5.78 23.26
N GLY A 188 22.01 -6.51 24.16
CA GLY A 188 22.17 -6.39 25.61
C GLY A 188 21.01 -5.74 26.34
N PHE A 189 20.03 -5.14 25.64
CA PHE A 189 18.86 -4.55 26.27
C PHE A 189 17.97 -5.61 26.92
N GLU A 190 17.26 -5.21 27.97
CA GLU A 190 16.09 -5.92 28.47
C GLU A 190 14.87 -5.51 27.62
N GLU A 191 14.09 -6.49 27.18
CA GLU A 191 12.99 -6.23 26.25
C GLU A 191 11.69 -5.93 27.03
N VAL A 192 11.12 -4.75 26.80
CA VAL A 192 9.81 -4.35 27.34
C VAL A 192 8.77 -4.47 26.22
N TYR A 193 7.66 -5.14 26.50
CA TYR A 193 6.57 -5.31 25.54
C TYR A 193 5.56 -4.18 25.69
N VAL A 194 5.23 -3.51 24.57
CA VAL A 194 4.41 -2.29 24.57
C VAL A 194 3.27 -2.40 23.55
N GLU A 195 2.06 -1.98 23.96
CA GLU A 195 0.85 -1.97 23.13
C GLU A 195 0.27 -0.56 22.93
N ASN A 196 0.65 0.40 23.77
CA ASN A 196 0.17 1.77 23.75
C ASN A 196 1.24 2.77 24.26
N THR A 197 0.95 4.07 24.15
CA THR A 197 1.84 5.16 24.58
C THR A 197 2.07 5.19 26.09
N ASP A 198 1.08 4.78 26.88
CA ASP A 198 1.16 4.79 28.35
C ASP A 198 2.13 3.70 28.86
N ASP A 199 2.27 2.59 28.13
CA ASP A 199 3.24 1.53 28.49
C ASP A 199 4.71 1.97 28.36
N LEU A 200 4.98 3.13 27.72
CA LEU A 200 6.32 3.72 27.68
C LEU A 200 6.69 4.40 29.00
N GLU A 201 5.73 4.66 29.88
CA GLU A 201 5.98 5.32 31.16
C GLU A 201 6.82 4.43 32.08
N GLY A 202 7.96 4.95 32.53
CA GLY A 202 8.86 4.26 33.46
C GLY A 202 9.87 3.31 32.80
N VAL A 203 9.94 3.26 31.47
CA VAL A 203 10.98 2.51 30.74
C VAL A 203 12.31 3.26 30.80
N ASP A 204 13.37 2.57 31.24
CA ASP A 204 14.73 3.12 31.29
C ASP A 204 15.46 2.87 29.96
N GLY A 205 15.49 3.89 29.08
CA GLY A 205 16.08 3.77 27.75
C GLY A 205 17.57 3.40 27.70
N ASP A 206 18.30 3.47 28.83
CA ASP A 206 19.73 3.11 28.88
C ASP A 206 19.94 1.61 29.15
N ARG A 207 18.93 0.90 29.66
CA ARG A 207 18.98 -0.55 29.95
C ARG A 207 17.92 -1.37 29.25
N GLU A 208 16.80 -0.74 28.93
CA GLU A 208 15.62 -1.35 28.35
C GLU A 208 15.41 -0.86 26.92
N ALA A 209 14.88 -1.74 26.08
CA ALA A 209 14.42 -1.40 24.74
C ALA A 209 13.03 -1.95 24.54
N VAL A 210 12.23 -1.22 23.78
CA VAL A 210 10.81 -1.52 23.59
C VAL A 210 10.63 -2.39 22.36
N ARG A 211 9.78 -3.41 22.48
CA ARG A 211 9.21 -4.14 21.33
C ARG A 211 7.71 -3.85 21.27
N ILE A 212 7.31 -3.18 20.21
CA ILE A 212 5.90 -2.88 19.95
C ILE A 212 5.19 -4.17 19.52
N ALA A 213 4.05 -4.45 20.12
CA ALA A 213 3.21 -5.58 19.77
C ALA A 213 2.79 -5.56 18.28
N SER A 214 2.75 -6.73 17.65
CA SER A 214 2.38 -6.85 16.24
C SER A 214 0.92 -6.52 15.95
N SER A 215 0.06 -6.53 16.97
CA SER A 215 -1.36 -6.14 16.88
C SER A 215 -1.58 -4.63 16.79
N VAL A 216 -0.55 -3.83 17.08
CA VAL A 216 -0.65 -2.37 17.07
C VAL A 216 -0.57 -1.88 15.62
N GLY A 217 -1.63 -1.19 15.17
CA GLY A 217 -1.69 -0.64 13.81
C GLY A 217 -0.84 0.62 13.62
N ALA A 218 -0.53 0.95 12.36
CA ALA A 218 0.40 2.01 11.97
C ALA A 218 0.15 3.35 12.68
N ARG A 219 -1.10 3.85 12.71
CA ARG A 219 -1.45 5.11 13.38
C ARG A 219 -1.03 5.17 14.86
N LYS A 220 -1.14 4.06 15.59
CA LYS A 220 -0.71 4.03 16.99
C LYS A 220 0.79 3.79 17.10
N ARG A 221 1.36 2.99 16.19
CA ARG A 221 2.82 2.77 16.13
C ARG A 221 3.58 4.07 15.96
N GLU A 222 3.15 4.92 15.03
CA GLU A 222 3.74 6.23 14.79
C GLU A 222 3.88 7.05 16.08
N ARG A 223 2.81 7.18 16.85
CA ARG A 223 2.81 7.91 18.13
C ARG A 223 3.72 7.26 19.18
N ILE A 224 3.78 5.93 19.22
CA ILE A 224 4.66 5.20 20.14
C ILE A 224 6.12 5.40 19.74
N GLU A 225 6.43 5.39 18.44
CA GLU A 225 7.79 5.54 17.92
C GLU A 225 8.32 6.96 18.18
N GLU A 226 7.52 7.99 17.90
CA GLU A 226 7.84 9.40 18.19
C GLU A 226 8.10 9.60 19.70
N GLN A 227 7.16 9.18 20.55
CA GLN A 227 7.31 9.34 22.00
C GLN A 227 8.45 8.51 22.58
N ALA A 228 8.74 7.33 22.02
CA ALA A 228 9.87 6.52 22.43
C ALA A 228 11.20 7.20 22.09
N GLU A 229 11.31 7.81 20.91
CA GLU A 229 12.49 8.58 20.50
C GLU A 229 12.72 9.79 21.42
N ASP A 230 11.66 10.57 21.70
CA ASP A 230 11.70 11.70 22.63
C ASP A 230 12.15 11.28 24.05
N SER A 231 11.71 10.09 24.48
CA SER A 231 12.08 9.51 25.76
C SER A 231 13.47 8.86 25.77
N GLY A 232 14.18 8.87 24.63
CA GLY A 232 15.49 8.26 24.47
C GLY A 232 15.47 6.73 24.48
N VAL A 233 14.33 6.10 24.21
CA VAL A 233 14.12 4.65 24.24
C VAL A 233 14.25 4.06 22.83
N ARG A 234 15.03 2.99 22.69
CA ARG A 234 15.17 2.29 21.41
C ARG A 234 13.97 1.38 21.14
N VAL A 235 13.38 1.49 19.95
CA VAL A 235 12.39 0.55 19.43
C VAL A 235 13.11 -0.59 18.67
N LEU A 236 12.84 -1.85 19.04
CA LEU A 236 13.49 -3.03 18.45
C LEU A 236 12.93 -3.44 17.09
N ASN A 237 11.69 -3.04 16.80
CA ASN A 237 10.98 -3.31 15.55
C ASN A 237 10.43 -2.01 14.97
N PRO A 238 11.29 -1.13 14.44
CA PRO A 238 10.88 0.17 13.91
C PRO A 238 10.13 0.04 12.58
N THR A 239 9.32 1.05 12.29
CA THR A 239 8.79 1.34 10.96
C THR A 239 9.89 1.95 10.10
N TYR A 240 9.95 1.57 8.82
CA TYR A 240 10.84 2.19 7.84
C TYR A 240 10.05 3.18 6.99
N GLU A 241 10.60 4.37 6.77
CA GLU A 241 10.03 5.42 5.95
C GLU A 241 10.98 5.84 4.84
N GLU A 242 10.41 6.34 3.74
CA GLU A 242 11.16 6.83 2.59
C GLU A 242 11.62 8.26 2.90
N VAL A 243 12.93 8.48 2.89
CA VAL A 243 13.57 9.77 3.14
C VAL A 243 14.36 10.16 1.89
N GLU A 244 14.22 11.40 1.45
CA GLU A 244 14.97 11.97 0.33
C GLU A 244 16.45 12.13 0.72
N VAL A 245 17.36 11.69 -0.15
CA VAL A 245 18.79 11.80 0.05
C VAL A 245 19.36 12.75 -1.00
N GLU A 246 20.11 13.75 -0.55
CA GLU A 246 20.87 14.62 -1.45
C GLU A 246 22.07 13.83 -2.00
N SER A 247 22.09 13.59 -3.31
CA SER A 247 23.22 12.96 -4.00
C SER A 247 24.40 13.96 -4.05
N ASP A 248 25.38 13.81 -3.16
CA ASP A 248 26.67 14.52 -3.25
C ASP A 248 27.47 13.99 -4.47
N ASP A 249 27.31 14.62 -5.64
CA ASP A 249 28.12 14.40 -6.87
C ASP A 249 29.43 15.21 -6.88
#